data_AF-A0A7C5QYM7-F1
#
_entry.id   AF-A0A7C5QYM7-F1
#
_cell.length_a   1.000
_cell.length_b   1.000
_cell.length_c   1.000
_cell.angle_alpha   90.00
_cell.angle_beta   90.00
_cell.angle_gamma   90.00
#
_symmetry.space_group_name_H-M   'P 1'
#
loop_
_entity.id
_entity.type
_entity.pdbx_description
1 polymer ?
#
loop_
_entity_poly.entity_id
_entity_poly.type
_entity_poly.pdbx_seq_one_letter_code
_entity_poly.pdbx_strand_id
1 'polypeptide(L)'
;MAFKSDLKYSDVTPEAIYMNRRQIMAGMGAAALGTALGSIAGPGLAAGRYSVDAKPNSFEDITSYNNFYEFGTSKTDPAKYAGALTTDPWSVKVDGLVDKP
;
A
#
# COMPACT_ATOMS: atom_id res chain seq x y z
N MET A 1 0.35 -1.41 36.37
CA MET A 1 0.54 -2.87 36.51
C MET A 1 1.38 -3.35 35.33
N ALA A 2 2.46 -4.10 35.56
CA ALA A 2 3.27 -4.65 34.48
C ALA A 2 2.65 -5.96 33.98
N PHE A 3 2.52 -6.11 32.66
CA PHE A 3 2.01 -7.33 32.02
C PHE A 3 2.96 -8.51 32.28
N LYS A 4 2.41 -9.65 32.70
CA LYS A 4 3.13 -10.94 32.80
C LYS A 4 2.51 -11.90 31.78
N SER A 5 3.33 -12.36 30.85
CA SER A 5 2.95 -13.40 29.88
C SER A 5 2.83 -14.76 30.58
N ASP A 6 1.84 -15.55 30.20
CA ASP A 6 1.59 -16.92 30.62
C ASP A 6 2.27 -17.97 29.71
N LEU A 7 2.89 -17.53 28.61
CA LEU A 7 3.57 -18.40 27.64
C LEU A 7 4.85 -19.02 28.21
N LYS A 8 5.03 -20.32 27.96
CA LYS A 8 6.20 -21.13 28.34
C LYS A 8 7.06 -21.44 27.12
N TYR A 9 8.31 -21.84 27.33
CA TYR A 9 9.23 -22.22 26.24
C TYR A 9 8.69 -23.39 25.40
N SER A 10 7.88 -24.28 26.00
CA SER A 10 7.18 -25.35 25.30
C SER A 10 6.14 -24.87 24.29
N ASP A 11 5.65 -23.64 24.44
CA ASP A 11 4.67 -23.03 23.54
C ASP A 11 5.34 -22.35 22.34
N VAL A 12 6.67 -22.20 22.40
CA VAL A 12 7.47 -21.68 21.29
C VAL A 12 7.75 -22.81 20.31
N THR A 13 7.41 -22.62 19.04
CA THR A 13 7.77 -23.57 17.98
C THR A 13 9.29 -23.65 17.84
N PRO A 14 9.91 -24.84 17.91
CA PRO A 14 11.35 -24.98 17.70
C PRO A 14 11.79 -24.38 16.37
N GLU A 15 12.93 -23.67 16.38
CA GLU A 15 13.43 -22.91 15.23
C GLU A 15 13.54 -23.77 13.96
N ALA A 16 14.05 -25.00 14.09
CA ALA A 16 14.15 -25.93 12.95
C ALA A 16 12.79 -26.23 12.31
N ILE A 17 11.73 -26.35 13.10
CA ILE A 17 10.37 -26.59 12.61
C ILE A 17 9.81 -25.32 11.97
N TYR A 18 10.08 -24.14 12.54
CA TYR A 18 9.69 -22.86 11.96
C TYR A 18 10.35 -22.61 10.60
N MET A 19 11.66 -22.84 10.50
CA MET A 19 12.43 -22.67 9.25
C MET A 19 11.98 -23.67 8.17
N ASN A 20 11.70 -24.92 8.53
CA ASN A 20 11.22 -25.93 7.58
C ASN A 20 9.84 -25.56 7.01
N ARG A 21 8.92 -25.08 7.87
CA ARG A 21 7.61 -24.54 7.43
C ARG A 21 7.78 -23.34 6.48
N ARG A 22 8.76 -22.47 6.71
CA ARG A 22 9.02 -21.31 5.84
C ARG A 22 9.57 -21.73 4.47
N GLN A 23 10.41 -22.76 4.41
CA GLN A 23 10.88 -23.30 3.13
C GLN A 23 9.76 -23.94 2.31
N ILE A 24 8.83 -24.66 2.97
CA ILE A 24 7.64 -25.20 2.30
C ILE A 24 6.74 -24.06 1.77
N MET A 25 6.51 -23.00 2.56
CA MET A 25 5.77 -21.82 2.08
C MET A 25 6.47 -21.10 0.92
N ALA A 26 7.80 -21.00 0.95
CA ALA A 26 8.58 -20.44 -0.15
C ALA A 26 8.46 -21.30 -1.43
N GLY A 27 8.54 -22.62 -1.31
CA GLY A 27 8.38 -23.56 -2.42
C GLY A 27 6.96 -23.54 -3.01
N MET A 28 5.92 -23.51 -2.17
CA MET A 28 4.54 -23.36 -2.62
C MET A 28 4.27 -21.99 -3.24
N GLY A 29 4.85 -20.91 -2.67
CA GLY A 29 4.75 -19.56 -3.23
C GLY A 29 5.37 -19.47 -4.62
N ALA A 30 6.53 -20.10 -4.84
CA ALA A 30 7.17 -20.15 -6.16
C ALA A 30 6.35 -20.94 -7.19
N ALA A 31 5.78 -22.08 -6.81
CA ALA A 31 4.90 -22.86 -7.68
C ALA A 31 3.61 -22.09 -8.02
N ALA A 32 2.99 -21.44 -7.03
CA ALA A 32 1.83 -20.60 -7.22
C ALA A 32 2.13 -19.36 -8.09
N LEU A 33 3.30 -18.73 -7.94
CA LEU A 33 3.74 -17.62 -8.79
C LEU A 33 3.96 -18.07 -10.24
N GLY A 34 4.52 -19.26 -10.45
CA GLY A 34 4.68 -19.87 -11.77
C GLY A 34 3.34 -20.11 -12.48
N THR A 35 2.30 -20.52 -11.76
CA THR A 35 0.92 -20.64 -12.30
C THR A 35 0.20 -19.30 -12.43
N ALA A 36 0.46 -18.35 -11.52
CA ALA A 36 -0.17 -17.04 -11.51
C ALA A 36 0.37 -16.16 -12.65
N LEU A 37 1.66 -16.19 -12.97
CA LEU A 37 2.21 -15.42 -14.10
C LEU A 37 1.59 -15.83 -15.46
N GLY A 38 1.15 -17.08 -15.60
CA GLY A 38 0.38 -17.53 -16.77
C GLY A 38 -1.09 -17.06 -16.79
N SER A 39 -1.61 -16.53 -15.68
CA SER A 39 -3.00 -16.08 -15.53
C SER A 39 -3.16 -14.60 -15.14
N ILE A 40 -2.07 -13.87 -14.86
CA ILE A 40 -2.06 -12.42 -14.59
C ILE A 40 -2.30 -11.58 -15.87
N ALA A 41 -2.26 -12.19 -17.07
CA ALA A 41 -2.65 -11.52 -18.32
C ALA A 41 -4.18 -11.53 -18.60
N GLY A 42 -5.01 -11.87 -17.61
CA GLY A 42 -6.47 -11.81 -17.69
C GLY A 42 -7.05 -10.61 -16.91
N PRO A 43 -8.19 -10.03 -17.34
CA PRO A 43 -8.77 -8.78 -16.79
C PRO A 43 -9.36 -8.90 -15.37
N GLY A 44 -8.90 -9.86 -14.58
CA GLY A 44 -9.45 -10.24 -13.28
C GLY A 44 -8.56 -9.91 -12.08
N LEU A 45 -7.72 -8.86 -12.15
CA LEU A 45 -7.10 -8.30 -10.94
C LEU A 45 -8.15 -7.52 -10.13
N ALA A 46 -8.97 -8.30 -9.41
CA ALA A 46 -9.69 -8.01 -8.19
C ALA A 46 -10.40 -6.65 -8.12
N ALA A 47 -11.67 -6.63 -8.52
CA ALA A 47 -12.61 -5.60 -8.07
C ALA A 47 -12.67 -5.63 -6.52
N GLY A 48 -12.03 -4.65 -5.88
CA GLY A 48 -12.05 -4.49 -4.42
C GLY A 48 -13.32 -3.78 -3.96
N ARG A 49 -13.48 -3.63 -2.64
CA ARG A 49 -14.61 -2.89 -2.02
C ARG A 49 -14.82 -1.44 -2.52
N TYR A 50 -13.85 -0.90 -3.25
CA TYR A 50 -13.88 0.46 -3.81
C TYR A 50 -13.93 0.48 -5.35
N SER A 51 -14.06 -0.68 -5.99
CA SER A 51 -14.23 -0.76 -7.43
C SER A 51 -15.65 -0.35 -7.80
N VAL A 52 -15.76 0.49 -8.83
CA VAL A 52 -17.03 1.00 -9.35
C VAL A 52 -17.02 0.89 -10.87
N ASP A 53 -18.19 0.69 -11.48
CA ASP A 53 -18.36 0.53 -12.93
C ASP A 53 -18.36 1.87 -13.69
N ALA A 54 -17.78 2.92 -13.09
CA ALA A 54 -17.67 4.23 -13.72
C ALA A 54 -16.56 4.23 -14.78
N LYS A 55 -16.81 4.87 -15.91
CA LYS A 55 -15.79 5.11 -16.93
C LYS A 55 -14.70 6.04 -16.35
N PRO A 56 -13.42 5.64 -16.31
CA PRO A 56 -12.35 6.50 -15.82
C PRO A 56 -12.08 7.66 -16.79
N ASN A 57 -11.63 8.79 -16.25
CA ASN A 57 -11.07 9.88 -17.04
C ASN A 57 -9.72 9.48 -17.65
N SER A 58 -9.26 10.24 -18.65
CA SER A 58 -7.92 10.04 -19.21
C SER A 58 -6.84 10.37 -18.17
N PHE A 59 -5.68 9.72 -18.28
CA PHE A 59 -4.54 10.02 -17.40
C PHE A 59 -4.04 11.46 -17.57
N GLU A 60 -4.09 11.97 -18.80
CA GLU A 60 -3.74 13.35 -19.12
C GLU A 60 -4.65 14.33 -18.36
N ASP A 61 -5.97 14.15 -18.40
CA ASP A 61 -6.90 15.03 -17.68
C ASP A 61 -6.67 14.98 -16.16
N ILE A 62 -6.44 13.77 -15.62
CA ILE A 62 -6.19 13.57 -14.18
C ILE A 62 -4.93 14.31 -13.72
N THR A 63 -3.91 14.38 -14.56
CA THR A 63 -2.59 14.95 -14.20
C THR A 63 -2.39 16.39 -14.64
N SER A 64 -3.26 16.93 -15.51
CA SER A 64 -3.09 18.26 -16.10
C SER A 64 -4.20 19.27 -15.84
N TYR A 65 -5.38 18.82 -15.39
CA TYR A 65 -6.55 19.67 -15.15
C TYR A 65 -6.94 19.65 -13.67
N ASN A 66 -6.27 20.48 -12.85
CA ASN A 66 -6.34 20.38 -11.40
C ASN A 66 -6.68 21.74 -10.75
N ASN A 67 -7.17 21.69 -9.51
CA ASN A 67 -7.23 22.85 -8.62
C ASN A 67 -6.20 22.63 -7.50
N PHE A 68 -5.07 23.33 -7.58
CA PHE A 68 -4.06 23.38 -6.53
C PHE A 68 -3.58 24.83 -6.44
N TYR A 69 -4.26 25.61 -5.60
CA TYR A 69 -4.21 27.08 -5.64
C TYR A 69 -2.85 27.66 -5.26
N GLU A 70 -2.11 26.95 -4.42
CA GLU A 70 -0.72 27.22 -4.06
C GLU A 70 0.19 27.28 -5.29
N PHE A 71 -0.22 26.66 -6.40
CA PHE A 71 0.50 26.62 -7.67
C PHE A 71 -0.22 27.36 -8.79
N GLY A 72 -1.19 28.23 -8.49
CA GLY A 72 -1.87 29.07 -9.47
C GLY A 72 -3.39 28.88 -9.53
N THR A 73 -4.06 29.70 -10.33
CA THR A 73 -5.54 29.76 -10.37
C THR A 73 -6.14 29.18 -11.64
N SER A 74 -5.35 29.05 -12.71
CA SER A 74 -5.77 28.33 -13.91
C SER A 74 -5.66 26.82 -13.70
N LYS A 75 -6.49 26.06 -14.41
CA LYS A 75 -6.57 24.59 -14.30
C LYS A 75 -5.28 23.88 -14.69
N THR A 76 -4.47 24.52 -15.53
CA THR A 76 -3.20 23.99 -16.02
C THR A 76 -2.00 24.43 -15.18
N ASP A 77 -2.17 25.36 -14.24
CA ASP A 77 -1.06 25.90 -13.48
C ASP A 77 -0.43 24.86 -12.53
N PRO A 78 -1.20 24.00 -11.83
CA PRO A 78 -0.62 22.94 -11.00
C PRO A 78 0.34 22.03 -11.77
N ALA A 79 -0.03 21.61 -12.97
CA ALA A 79 0.80 20.74 -13.81
C ALA A 79 2.14 21.40 -14.22
N LYS A 80 2.17 22.74 -14.33
CA LYS A 80 3.38 23.50 -14.67
C LYS A 80 4.28 23.76 -13.47
N TYR A 81 3.70 24.01 -12.30
CA TYR A 81 4.44 24.59 -11.17
C TYR A 81 4.56 23.67 -9.95
N ALA A 82 3.75 22.62 -9.81
CA ALA A 82 3.77 21.74 -8.63
C ALA A 82 5.09 20.96 -8.47
N GLY A 83 5.91 20.85 -9.53
CA GLY A 83 7.25 20.26 -9.46
C GLY A 83 8.23 20.99 -8.53
N ALA A 84 7.91 22.23 -8.11
CA ALA A 84 8.69 22.96 -7.11
C ALA A 84 8.47 22.44 -5.66
N LEU A 85 7.46 21.60 -5.43
CA LEU A 85 7.17 21.01 -4.12
C LEU A 85 8.12 19.86 -3.82
N THR A 86 8.93 19.99 -2.77
CA THR A 86 9.65 18.85 -2.19
C THR A 86 8.65 17.95 -1.46
N THR A 87 8.45 16.74 -1.98
CA THR A 87 7.49 15.75 -1.44
C THR A 87 8.16 14.65 -0.61
N ASP A 88 9.50 14.60 -0.59
CA ASP A 88 10.29 13.61 0.15
C ASP A 88 11.63 14.25 0.59
N PRO A 89 12.01 14.21 1.88
CA PRO A 89 11.29 13.65 3.03
C PRO A 89 10.04 14.44 3.42
N TRP A 90 9.02 13.74 3.90
CA TRP A 90 7.81 14.35 4.44
C TRP A 90 7.46 13.79 5.82
N SER A 91 6.78 14.61 6.64
CA SER A 91 6.29 14.22 7.96
C SER A 91 4.85 14.65 8.13
N VAL A 92 4.05 13.78 8.73
CA VAL A 92 2.66 14.06 9.10
C VAL A 92 2.58 14.09 10.63
N LYS A 93 2.11 15.20 11.19
CA LYS A 93 1.88 15.35 12.63
C LYS A 93 0.41 15.09 12.95
N VAL A 94 0.14 14.15 13.85
CA VAL A 94 -1.18 13.95 14.47
C VAL A 94 -1.14 14.63 15.84
N ASP A 95 -2.10 15.51 16.11
CA ASP A 95 -2.13 16.34 17.33
C ASP A 95 -3.57 16.86 17.58
N GLY A 96 -3.77 17.61 18.66
CA GLY A 96 -5.05 18.17 19.06
C GLY A 96 -5.69 17.36 20.19
N LEU A 97 -7.02 17.25 20.18
CA LEU A 97 -7.76 16.56 21.24
C LEU A 97 -7.81 15.05 20.98
N VAL A 98 -6.65 14.38 21.13
CA VAL A 98 -6.46 12.94 20.95
C VAL A 98 -5.67 12.34 22.12
N ASP A 99 -5.96 11.08 22.46
CA ASP A 99 -5.31 10.41 23.62
C ASP A 99 -3.84 10.04 23.38
N LYS A 100 -3.47 9.76 22.13
CA LYS A 100 -2.14 9.33 21.70
C LYS A 100 -1.75 10.04 20.39
N PRO A 101 -1.27 11.29 20.49
CA PRO A 101 -0.80 12.03 19.32
C PRO A 101 0.45 11.38 18.70
#